data_AF-A0A9E4F9Z0-F1
#
_entry.id   AF-A0A9E4F9Z0-F1
#
_cell.length_a   1.000
_cell.length_b   1.000
_cell.length_c   1.000
_cell.angle_alpha   90.00
_cell.angle_beta   90.00
_cell.angle_gamma   90.00
#
_symmetry.space_group_name_H-M   'P 1'
#
loop_
_entity.id
_entity.type
_entity.pdbx_description
1 polymer ?
#
loop_
_entity_poly.entity_id
_entity_poly.type
_entity_poly.pdbx_seq_one_letter_code
_entity_poly.pdbx_strand_id
1 'polypeptide(L)'
;MNDIRLPVRIQRSRRKGWRQPANTLYCGRPSEWANPFVIGDGYTRESSLAAFRRAFWSKQLSITPKKAYKKLRRYAYLSCWCGLDEECHVDEIIEAIRVRHERKGAICLHCPHRLRNHYTIKLENEAGKVDTLGAACAFCNTDDPDDPEKDALCLALKL
;
A
#
# COMPACT_ATOMS: atom_id res chain seq x y z
N MET A 1 22.14 0.12 0.97
CA MET A 1 20.72 0.31 1.33
C MET A 1 19.98 0.60 0.02
N ASN A 2 19.04 -0.26 -0.40
CA ASN A 2 18.28 -0.02 -1.64
C ASN A 2 17.33 1.16 -1.41
N ASP A 3 17.74 2.35 -1.84
CA ASP A 3 16.92 3.55 -1.75
C ASP A 3 15.67 3.39 -2.62
N ILE A 4 14.52 3.32 -1.96
CA ILE A 4 13.24 3.13 -2.62
C ILE A 4 12.77 4.50 -3.09
N ARG A 5 13.03 4.82 -4.36
CA ARG A 5 12.40 6.00 -4.97
C ARG A 5 10.90 5.75 -5.16
N LEU A 6 10.09 6.28 -4.23
CA LEU A 6 8.65 6.36 -4.38
C LEU A 6 8.26 7.47 -5.37
N PRO A 7 7.18 7.30 -6.14
CA PRO A 7 6.67 8.39 -6.97
C PRO A 7 6.27 9.58 -6.10
N VAL A 8 6.62 10.79 -6.53
CA VAL A 8 6.21 12.03 -5.87
C VAL A 8 4.90 12.53 -6.49
N ARG A 9 3.95 12.96 -5.66
CA ARG A 9 2.73 13.61 -6.14
C ARG A 9 3.07 14.99 -6.69
N ILE A 10 2.55 15.30 -7.89
CA ILE A 10 2.61 16.65 -8.47
C ILE A 10 1.22 17.14 -8.87
N GLN A 11 1.01 18.44 -8.85
CA GLN A 11 -0.21 19.05 -9.37
C GLN A 11 -0.07 19.31 -10.88
N ARG A 12 -1.07 18.87 -11.64
CA ARG A 12 -1.24 19.20 -13.05
C ARG A 12 -1.77 20.62 -13.17
N SER A 13 -1.21 21.41 -14.08
CA SER A 13 -1.59 22.80 -14.29
C SER A 13 -1.87 23.12 -15.76
N ARG A 14 -2.79 24.06 -16.01
CA ARG A 14 -3.03 24.65 -17.34
C ARG A 14 -2.39 26.03 -17.49
N ARG A 15 -1.66 26.51 -16.47
CA ARG A 15 -0.98 27.81 -16.54
C ARG A 15 -0.06 27.85 -17.75
N LYS A 16 -0.07 28.96 -18.49
CA LYS A 16 0.78 29.16 -19.67
C LYS A 16 2.24 28.92 -19.29
N GLY A 17 2.95 28.14 -20.10
CA GLY A 17 4.35 27.78 -19.86
C GLY A 17 4.56 26.56 -18.96
N TRP A 18 3.53 26.06 -18.26
CA TRP A 18 3.67 24.83 -17.49
C TRP A 18 3.97 23.64 -18.43
N ARG A 19 4.87 22.78 -17.97
CA ARG A 19 5.24 21.53 -18.63
C ARG A 19 5.21 20.42 -17.60
N GLN A 20 4.56 19.32 -17.95
CA GLN A 20 4.55 18.14 -17.10
C GLN A 20 5.97 17.55 -17.05
N PRO A 21 6.54 17.28 -15.86
CA PRO A 21 7.83 16.63 -15.73
C PRO A 21 7.88 15.30 -16.49
N ALA A 22 9.05 14.94 -17.01
CA ALA A 22 9.27 13.65 -17.64
C ALA A 22 9.02 12.50 -16.63
N ASN A 23 8.63 11.32 -17.13
CA ASN A 23 8.33 10.15 -16.31
C ASN A 23 7.20 10.41 -15.27
N THR A 24 6.18 11.16 -15.68
CA THR A 24 4.95 11.41 -14.92
C THR A 24 3.82 10.56 -15.47
N LEU A 25 3.11 9.83 -14.60
CA LEU A 25 1.80 9.25 -14.94
C LEU A 25 0.68 10.20 -14.52
N TYR A 26 -0.33 10.36 -15.35
CA TYR A 26 -1.54 11.10 -15.03
C TYR A 26 -2.58 10.21 -14.35
N CYS A 27 -3.09 10.66 -13.19
CA CYS A 27 -4.06 9.97 -12.35
C CYS A 27 -5.40 10.71 -12.23
N GLY A 28 -5.63 11.76 -13.03
CA GLY A 28 -6.94 12.42 -13.11
C GLY A 28 -7.85 11.78 -14.16
N ARG A 29 -9.08 12.28 -14.28
CA ARG A 29 -10.04 11.84 -15.31
C ARG A 29 -9.54 12.18 -16.73
N PRO A 30 -9.77 11.34 -17.75
CA PRO A 30 -10.51 10.07 -17.73
C PRO A 30 -9.63 8.82 -17.49
N SER A 31 -8.48 8.94 -16.82
CA SER A 31 -7.59 7.78 -16.61
C SER A 31 -8.22 6.71 -15.70
N GLU A 32 -7.77 5.46 -15.85
CA GLU A 32 -8.14 4.36 -14.93
C GLU A 32 -7.73 4.63 -13.47
N TRP A 33 -6.80 5.55 -13.24
CA TRP A 33 -6.25 5.91 -11.93
C TRP A 33 -7.00 7.08 -11.28
N ALA A 34 -8.08 7.56 -11.91
CA ALA A 34 -8.93 8.60 -11.37
C ALA A 34 -9.73 8.13 -10.16
N ASN A 35 -10.05 9.06 -9.27
CA ASN A 35 -11.07 8.85 -8.26
C ASN A 35 -12.47 8.78 -8.93
N PRO A 36 -13.22 7.66 -8.78
CA PRO A 36 -14.59 7.56 -9.30
C PRO A 36 -15.60 8.38 -8.47
N PHE A 37 -15.31 8.70 -7.21
CA PHE A 37 -16.18 9.48 -6.33
C PHE A 37 -15.96 10.98 -6.60
N VAL A 38 -16.85 11.60 -7.39
CA VAL A 38 -16.60 12.93 -7.95
C VAL A 38 -16.99 14.03 -6.98
N ILE A 39 -16.07 14.94 -6.70
CA ILE A 39 -16.35 16.14 -5.90
C ILE A 39 -17.39 16.98 -6.65
N GLY A 40 -18.46 17.37 -5.95
CA GLY A 40 -19.60 18.10 -6.51
C GLY A 40 -20.72 17.23 -7.09
N ASP A 41 -20.52 15.91 -7.19
CA ASP A 41 -21.55 14.93 -7.59
C ASP A 41 -22.02 14.15 -6.37
N GLY A 42 -22.53 14.87 -5.37
CA GLY A 42 -22.94 14.31 -4.07
C GLY A 42 -21.79 13.99 -3.10
N TYR A 43 -20.53 14.20 -3.50
CA TYR A 43 -19.37 14.07 -2.61
C TYR A 43 -18.73 15.43 -2.29
N THR A 44 -18.39 15.63 -1.01
CA THR A 44 -17.39 16.61 -0.59
C THR A 44 -16.00 16.04 -0.87
N ARG A 45 -14.93 16.86 -0.75
CA ARG A 45 -13.56 16.32 -0.87
C ARG A 45 -13.31 15.21 0.15
N GLU A 46 -13.66 15.47 1.41
CA GLU A 46 -13.48 14.51 2.50
C GLU A 46 -14.23 13.21 2.22
N SER A 47 -15.52 13.28 1.89
CA SER A 47 -16.31 12.06 1.65
C SER A 47 -15.88 11.33 0.37
N SER A 48 -15.44 12.06 -0.66
CA SER A 48 -14.84 11.50 -1.88
C SER A 48 -13.56 10.72 -1.58
N LEU A 49 -12.67 11.27 -0.75
CA LEU A 49 -11.42 10.62 -0.36
C LEU A 49 -11.66 9.43 0.57
N ALA A 50 -12.56 9.56 1.54
CA ALA A 50 -12.95 8.47 2.42
C ALA A 50 -13.56 7.30 1.62
N ALA A 51 -14.43 7.59 0.65
CA ALA A 51 -14.99 6.60 -0.25
C ALA A 51 -13.90 5.95 -1.12
N PHE A 52 -12.99 6.74 -1.68
CA PHE A 52 -11.86 6.24 -2.46
C PHE A 52 -10.97 5.32 -1.65
N ARG A 53 -10.49 5.78 -0.47
CA ARG A 53 -9.65 5.01 0.45
C ARG A 53 -10.31 3.67 0.75
N ARG A 54 -11.57 3.67 1.22
CA ARG A 54 -12.31 2.44 1.52
C ARG A 54 -12.38 1.51 0.32
N ALA A 55 -12.87 1.99 -0.83
CA ALA A 55 -13.07 1.15 -2.01
C ALA A 55 -11.74 0.65 -2.60
N PHE A 56 -10.68 1.47 -2.61
CA PHE A 56 -9.36 1.11 -3.14
C PHE A 56 -8.68 0.04 -2.29
N TRP A 57 -8.61 0.25 -0.96
CA TRP A 57 -7.95 -0.69 -0.05
C TRP A 57 -8.73 -1.99 0.13
N SER A 58 -10.07 -1.94 0.12
CA SER A 58 -10.94 -3.13 0.09
C SER A 58 -11.04 -3.78 -1.30
N LYS A 59 -10.32 -3.26 -2.32
CA LYS A 59 -10.25 -3.79 -3.70
C LYS A 59 -11.62 -3.86 -4.40
N GLN A 60 -12.52 -2.95 -4.08
CA GLN A 60 -13.82 -2.79 -4.74
C GLN A 60 -13.72 -1.98 -6.05
N LEU A 61 -12.56 -1.37 -6.31
CA LEU A 61 -12.25 -0.68 -7.56
C LEU A 61 -11.49 -1.59 -8.54
N SER A 62 -11.55 -1.26 -9.83
CA SER A 62 -10.76 -1.92 -10.89
C SER A 62 -9.25 -1.71 -10.74
N ILE A 63 -8.86 -0.61 -10.09
CA ILE A 63 -7.51 -0.39 -9.59
C ILE A 63 -7.40 -0.93 -8.17
N THR A 64 -6.27 -1.57 -7.87
CA THR A 64 -6.01 -2.15 -6.56
C THR A 64 -4.60 -1.77 -6.08
N PRO A 65 -4.32 -1.81 -4.77
CA PRO A 65 -2.98 -1.62 -4.23
C PRO A 65 -1.91 -2.52 -4.91
N LYS A 66 -2.25 -3.77 -5.26
CA LYS A 66 -1.34 -4.67 -5.99
C LYS A 66 -1.07 -4.17 -7.41
N LYS A 67 -2.10 -3.69 -8.12
CA LYS A 67 -1.97 -3.12 -9.46
C LYS A 67 -1.15 -1.83 -9.43
N ALA A 68 -1.41 -0.96 -8.44
CA ALA A 68 -0.67 0.27 -8.20
C ALA A 68 0.81 -0.02 -8.02
N TYR A 69 1.18 -0.92 -7.10
CA TYR A 69 2.57 -1.33 -6.91
C TYR A 69 3.21 -1.90 -8.20
N LYS A 70 2.53 -2.79 -8.92
CA LYS A 70 3.09 -3.39 -10.14
C LYS A 70 3.29 -2.37 -11.27
N LYS A 71 2.38 -1.40 -11.43
CA LYS A 71 2.38 -0.45 -12.56
C LYS A 71 3.08 0.86 -12.24
N LEU A 72 2.86 1.42 -11.06
CA LEU A 72 3.13 2.83 -10.79
C LEU A 72 4.47 3.09 -10.12
N ARG A 73 5.05 2.08 -9.43
CA ARG A 73 6.35 2.21 -8.73
C ARG A 73 7.56 2.58 -9.62
N ARG A 74 7.39 2.59 -10.94
CA ARG A 74 8.44 2.92 -11.92
C ARG A 74 8.41 4.39 -12.36
N TYR A 75 7.35 5.11 -12.03
CA TYR A 75 7.22 6.51 -12.37
C TYR A 75 7.89 7.36 -11.30
N ALA A 76 8.55 8.44 -11.74
CA ALA A 76 9.11 9.41 -10.81
C ALA A 76 7.99 10.26 -10.19
N TYR A 77 6.91 10.51 -10.95
CA TYR A 77 5.82 11.38 -10.53
C TYR A 77 4.45 10.79 -10.84
N LEU A 78 3.48 11.07 -9.97
CA LEU A 78 2.06 10.87 -10.21
C LEU A 78 1.34 12.21 -10.17
N SER A 79 0.53 12.51 -11.18
CA SER A 79 -0.11 13.83 -11.33
C SER A 79 -1.63 13.79 -11.19
N CYS A 80 -2.19 14.76 -10.48
CA CYS A 80 -3.64 15.02 -10.39
C CYS A 80 -3.91 16.53 -10.44
N TRP A 81 -5.17 16.95 -10.55
CA TRP A 81 -5.54 18.37 -10.56
C TRP A 81 -5.61 19.01 -9.16
N CYS A 82 -5.77 18.21 -8.09
CA CYS A 82 -5.88 18.72 -6.71
C CYS A 82 -4.66 19.54 -6.29
N GLY A 83 -4.87 20.61 -5.51
CA GLY A 83 -3.80 21.44 -4.94
C GLY A 83 -2.87 20.64 -4.05
N LEU A 84 -1.58 20.95 -4.05
CA LEU A 84 -0.59 20.20 -3.24
C LEU A 84 -0.74 20.40 -1.73
N ASP A 85 -1.46 21.45 -1.34
CA ASP A 85 -1.91 21.80 0.00
C ASP A 85 -3.16 21.04 0.44
N GLU A 86 -3.74 20.23 -0.44
CA GLU A 86 -4.98 19.50 -0.20
C GLU A 86 -4.75 17.99 -0.31
N GLU A 87 -5.50 17.22 0.47
CA GLU A 87 -5.50 15.75 0.35
C GLU A 87 -5.99 15.28 -1.04
N CYS A 88 -5.42 14.17 -1.53
CA CYS A 88 -5.75 13.60 -2.84
C CYS A 88 -5.75 12.08 -2.84
N HIS A 89 -6.52 11.50 -3.76
CA HIS A 89 -6.56 10.06 -3.98
C HIS A 89 -5.21 9.50 -4.45
N VAL A 90 -4.35 10.34 -5.04
CA VAL A 90 -2.99 9.95 -5.44
C VAL A 90 -2.12 9.63 -4.22
N ASP A 91 -2.38 10.27 -3.07
CA ASP A 91 -1.61 10.01 -1.84
C ASP A 91 -1.87 8.57 -1.34
N GLU A 92 -3.12 8.11 -1.40
CA GLU A 92 -3.50 6.71 -1.12
C GLU A 92 -2.80 5.72 -2.07
N ILE A 93 -2.66 6.09 -3.35
CA ILE A 93 -1.97 5.27 -4.35
C ILE A 93 -0.47 5.18 -4.02
N ILE A 94 0.17 6.29 -3.66
CA ILE A 94 1.58 6.33 -3.25
C ILE A 94 1.78 5.52 -1.98
N GLU A 95 0.90 5.66 -0.99
CA GLU A 95 0.96 4.88 0.25
C GLU A 95 0.82 3.38 -0.01
N ALA A 96 -0.05 2.97 -0.94
CA ALA A 96 -0.14 1.58 -1.36
C ALA A 96 1.14 1.05 -2.03
N ILE A 97 1.89 1.90 -2.73
CA ILE A 97 3.21 1.54 -3.29
C ILE A 97 4.22 1.41 -2.14
N ARG A 98 4.25 2.37 -1.22
CA ARG A 98 5.12 2.40 -0.04
C ARG A 98 4.95 1.15 0.82
N VAL A 99 3.74 0.91 1.34
CA VAL A 99 3.41 -0.24 2.19
C VAL A 99 3.79 -1.56 1.51
N ARG A 100 3.56 -1.69 0.21
CA ARG A 100 3.95 -2.91 -0.52
C ARG A 100 5.44 -3.04 -0.75
N HIS A 101 6.15 -1.94 -0.93
CA HIS A 101 7.59 -1.98 -1.02
C HIS A 101 8.18 -2.40 0.32
N GLU A 102 7.76 -1.76 1.41
CA GLU A 102 8.17 -2.08 2.77
C GLU A 102 7.85 -3.54 3.10
N ARG A 103 6.66 -4.06 2.80
CA ARG A 103 6.33 -5.49 3.02
C ARG A 103 7.19 -6.47 2.21
N LYS A 104 7.69 -6.08 1.03
CA LYS A 104 8.61 -6.93 0.23
C LYS A 104 10.07 -6.78 0.68
N GLY A 105 10.43 -5.63 1.23
CA GLY A 105 11.74 -5.33 1.79
C GLY A 105 11.87 -5.67 3.27
N ALA A 106 10.76 -5.98 3.94
CA ALA A 106 10.68 -6.43 5.32
C ALA A 106 11.32 -7.81 5.43
N ILE A 107 12.64 -7.81 5.54
CA ILE A 107 13.36 -8.79 6.32
C ILE A 107 12.89 -8.56 7.76
N CYS A 108 12.26 -9.56 8.37
CA CYS A 108 12.01 -9.53 9.81
C CYS A 108 13.37 -9.41 10.51
N LEU A 109 13.67 -8.25 11.12
CA LEU A 109 14.94 -8.00 11.81
C LEU A 109 15.11 -8.83 13.08
N HIS A 110 14.03 -9.50 13.52
CA HIS A 110 13.97 -10.30 14.74
C HIS A 110 14.04 -11.82 14.47
N CYS A 111 13.84 -12.29 13.23
CA CYS A 111 13.87 -13.73 12.92
C CYS A 111 15.17 -14.13 12.18
N PRO A 112 15.96 -15.08 12.69
CA PRO A 112 17.24 -15.48 12.08
C PRO A 112 17.11 -16.08 10.66
N HIS A 113 15.91 -16.47 10.24
CA HIS A 113 15.72 -17.22 8.99
C HIS A 113 15.68 -16.37 7.72
N ARG A 114 15.60 -15.03 7.79
CA ARG A 114 15.70 -14.15 6.60
C ARG A 114 14.86 -14.61 5.38
N LEU A 115 13.76 -15.34 5.61
CA LEU A 115 12.97 -15.93 4.53
C LEU A 115 12.09 -14.85 3.91
N ARG A 116 12.24 -14.69 2.58
CA ARG A 116 11.33 -13.86 1.81
C ARG A 116 9.96 -14.53 1.80
N ASN A 117 8.94 -13.74 2.08
CA ASN A 117 7.51 -14.07 2.02
C ASN A 117 6.93 -14.72 3.29
N HIS A 118 6.33 -13.91 4.16
CA HIS A 118 5.20 -14.37 4.96
C HIS A 118 4.09 -14.75 3.98
N TYR A 119 3.82 -16.05 3.82
CA TYR A 119 2.65 -16.55 3.10
C TYR A 119 1.45 -16.64 4.05
N THR A 120 0.26 -16.49 3.46
CA THR A 120 -1.05 -16.68 4.07
C THR A 120 -1.19 -18.10 4.64
N ILE A 121 -1.56 -18.22 5.91
CA ILE A 121 -2.08 -19.46 6.50
C ILE A 121 -3.58 -19.51 6.20
N LYS A 122 -4.07 -20.65 5.71
CA LYS A 122 -5.50 -20.95 5.58
C LYS A 122 -5.85 -21.83 6.78
N LEU A 123 -6.85 -21.42 7.57
CA LEU A 123 -7.40 -22.27 8.62
C LEU A 123 -8.84 -22.62 8.24
N GLU A 124 -9.14 -23.92 8.28
CA GLU A 124 -10.50 -24.44 8.22
C GLU A 124 -11.06 -24.43 9.64
N ASN A 125 -12.20 -23.78 9.85
CA ASN A 125 -12.91 -23.91 11.11
C ASN A 125 -13.66 -25.25 11.18
N GLU A 126 -14.21 -25.60 12.35
CA GLU A 126 -14.91 -26.87 12.61
C GLU A 126 -16.16 -27.09 11.72
N ALA A 127 -16.61 -26.04 11.00
CA ALA A 127 -17.68 -26.07 10.02
C ALA A 127 -17.17 -26.18 8.55
N GLY A 128 -15.87 -26.36 8.33
CA GLY A 128 -15.24 -26.51 7.01
C GLY A 128 -15.09 -25.20 6.21
N LYS A 129 -15.26 -24.04 6.84
CA LYS A 129 -15.15 -22.73 6.17
C LYS A 129 -13.74 -22.18 6.35
N VAL A 130 -13.10 -21.80 5.23
CA VAL A 130 -11.74 -21.24 5.21
C VAL A 130 -11.80 -19.74 5.45
N ASP A 131 -11.34 -19.29 6.61
CA ASP A 131 -11.21 -17.86 6.92
C ASP A 131 -9.76 -17.39 6.72
N THR A 132 -9.57 -16.25 6.05
CA THR A 132 -8.25 -15.64 5.87
C THR A 132 -7.98 -14.63 6.98
N LEU A 133 -7.22 -15.03 8.00
CA LEU A 133 -6.68 -14.10 8.98
C LEU A 133 -5.38 -13.47 8.46
N GLY A 134 -5.13 -12.23 8.88
CA GLY A 134 -3.93 -11.46 8.57
C GLY A 134 -2.65 -12.17 8.98
N ALA A 135 -1.53 -11.67 8.47
CA ALA A 135 -0.20 -12.28 8.57
C ALA A 135 0.21 -12.56 10.03
N ALA A 136 0.19 -13.84 10.42
CA ALA A 136 0.82 -14.32 11.63
C ALA A 136 1.96 -15.28 11.27
N CYS A 137 3.15 -15.07 11.84
CA CYS A 137 4.18 -16.10 11.83
C CYS A 137 3.74 -17.18 12.82
N ALA A 138 3.75 -18.46 12.42
CA ALA A 138 3.38 -19.58 13.29
C ALA A 138 4.24 -19.67 14.57
N PHE A 139 5.35 -18.92 14.66
CA PHE A 139 6.26 -18.85 15.80
C PHE A 139 6.08 -17.61 16.69
N CYS A 140 5.34 -16.58 16.26
CA CYS A 140 5.16 -15.34 17.02
C CYS A 140 3.70 -15.09 17.41
N ASN A 141 2.89 -16.15 17.53
CA ASN A 141 1.47 -16.06 17.87
C ASN A 141 1.18 -15.67 19.33
N THR A 142 2.15 -15.09 20.04
CA THR A 142 1.94 -14.51 21.37
C THR A 142 2.01 -12.99 21.23
N ASP A 143 0.94 -12.32 21.70
CA ASP A 143 0.76 -10.86 21.67
C ASP A 143 1.75 -10.09 22.56
N ASP A 144 2.72 -10.78 23.18
CA ASP A 144 3.75 -10.20 24.03
C ASP A 144 5.10 -10.06 23.28
N PRO A 145 5.55 -8.82 23.02
CA PRO A 145 6.84 -8.56 22.38
C PRO A 145 8.06 -8.76 23.31
N ASP A 146 7.86 -8.90 24.63
CA ASP A 146 8.94 -8.95 25.64
C ASP A 146 9.06 -10.32 26.35
N ASP A 147 8.43 -11.38 25.80
CA ASP A 147 8.48 -12.74 26.34
C ASP A 147 9.91 -13.34 26.32
N PRO A 148 10.55 -13.58 27.49
CA PRO A 148 11.92 -14.06 27.59
C PRO A 148 12.08 -15.53 27.16
N GLU A 149 11.01 -16.32 27.04
CA GLU A 149 11.10 -17.71 26.56
C GLU A 149 11.34 -17.78 25.03
N LYS A 150 10.99 -16.73 24.27
CA LYS A 150 11.28 -16.62 22.82
C LYS A 150 12.78 -16.65 22.53
N ASP A 151 13.57 -15.97 23.35
CA ASP A 151 15.02 -15.84 23.14
C ASP A 151 15.75 -17.15 23.43
N ALA A 152 15.31 -17.91 24.44
CA ALA A 152 15.88 -19.21 24.79
C ALA A 152 15.66 -20.27 23.69
N LEU A 153 14.45 -20.31 23.10
CA LEU A 153 14.14 -21.24 22.00
C LEU A 153 14.86 -20.86 20.70
N CYS A 154 15.05 -19.56 20.43
CA CYS A 154 15.83 -19.07 19.30
C CYS A 154 17.34 -19.32 19.44
N LEU A 155 17.87 -19.39 20.66
CA LEU A 155 19.28 -19.71 20.90
C LEU A 155 19.59 -21.20 20.72
N ALA A 156 18.65 -22.07 21.10
CA ALA A 156 18.83 -23.53 21.05
C ALA A 156 18.90 -24.11 19.62
N LEU A 157 18.35 -23.41 18.63
CA LEU A 157 18.31 -23.83 17.22
C LEU A 157 19.44 -23.23 16.35
N LYS A 158 20.45 -22.62 16.97
CA LYS A 158 21.67 -22.11 16.30
C LYS A 158 22.84 -23.13 16.31
N LEU A 159 22.59 -24.39 16.64
CA LEU A 159 23.46 -25.55 16.36
C LEU A 159 22.86 -26.35 15.20
#